data_AF-A0A257QDL2-F1
#
_entry.id   AF-A0A257QDL2-F1
#
_cell.length_a   1.000
_cell.length_b   1.000
_cell.length_c   1.000
_cell.angle_alpha   90.00
_cell.angle_beta   90.00
_cell.angle_gamma   90.00
#
_symmetry.space_group_name_H-M   'P 1'
#
loop_
_entity.id
_entity.type
_entity.pdbx_description
1 polymer ?
#
loop_
_entity_poly.entity_id
_entity_poly.type
_entity_poly.pdbx_seq_one_letter_code
_entity_poly.pdbx_strand_id
1 'polypeptide(L)'
;MIDFRTAFFIKSAPSTKELTDDFGAEIAFAGRSNAGKSTVLNALVGQKSLARTSRTPGRTQLINLFGLGDETRRFVDLPGYGYAKVPEAMRRRWGDALAAYFAERRSLAGVVVIMDIRHPLKETDQQMIEYALGRALPILCLLNKSDKLSQNEVSKAVFALKREPSLAAVQWLPFSGLRGVGVPQARAILSEWLATGIERPPEPEQEEPPSPDATDVKPQAFASD
;
A
#
# COMPACT_ATOMS: atom_id res chain seq x y z
N MET A 1 -11.15 12.33 7.49
CA MET A 1 -9.92 12.45 6.68
C MET A 1 -8.80 11.79 7.45
N ILE A 2 -8.00 10.93 6.82
CA ILE A 2 -6.90 10.22 7.51
C ILE A 2 -5.76 11.21 7.79
N ASP A 3 -5.27 11.25 9.04
CA ASP A 3 -4.10 12.06 9.37
C ASP A 3 -2.82 11.25 9.11
N PHE A 4 -2.19 11.44 7.95
CA PHE A 4 -0.94 10.75 7.60
C PHE A 4 0.24 11.08 8.52
N ARG A 5 0.15 12.12 9.37
CA ARG A 5 1.24 12.50 10.29
C ARG A 5 1.35 11.57 11.49
N THR A 6 0.31 10.78 11.78
CA THR A 6 0.33 9.75 12.83
C THR A 6 1.01 8.46 12.36
N ALA A 7 1.65 8.48 11.20
CA ALA A 7 2.33 7.31 10.66
C ALA A 7 3.45 6.80 11.59
N PHE A 8 3.55 5.49 11.75
CA PHE A 8 4.58 4.87 12.57
C PHE A 8 5.10 3.58 11.91
N PHE A 9 6.33 3.20 12.20
CA PHE A 9 6.92 1.98 11.69
C PHE A 9 6.40 0.77 12.48
N ILE A 10 5.90 -0.25 11.77
CA ILE A 10 5.43 -1.50 12.35
C ILE A 10 6.57 -2.52 12.34
N LYS A 11 6.98 -2.97 11.14
CA LYS A 11 8.01 -4.00 10.97
C LYS A 11 8.67 -3.94 9.60
N SER A 12 9.81 -4.62 9.50
CA SER A 12 10.43 -4.98 8.22
C SER A 12 10.32 -6.49 8.03
N ALA A 13 9.84 -6.92 6.86
CA ALA A 13 9.65 -8.33 6.52
C ALA A 13 10.56 -8.73 5.35
N PRO A 14 11.21 -9.91 5.38
CA PRO A 14 12.04 -10.38 4.27
C PRO A 14 11.19 -10.98 3.13
N SER A 15 9.91 -11.27 3.36
CA SER A 15 8.97 -11.73 2.35
C SER A 15 7.56 -11.22 2.61
N THR A 16 6.73 -11.26 1.56
CA THR A 16 5.30 -10.85 1.61
C THR A 16 4.44 -11.79 2.47
N LYS A 17 4.93 -13.01 2.75
CA LYS A 17 4.28 -13.98 3.64
C LYS A 17 4.47 -13.67 5.12
N GLU A 18 5.47 -12.86 5.44
CA GLU A 18 5.81 -12.46 6.82
C GLU A 18 5.29 -11.06 7.16
N LEU A 19 4.36 -10.53 6.35
CA LEU A 19 3.64 -9.30 6.67
C LEU A 19 2.69 -9.53 7.87
N THR A 20 2.17 -8.45 8.43
CA THR A 20 1.09 -8.53 9.42
C THR A 20 -0.17 -9.15 8.80
N ASP A 21 -1.14 -9.46 9.66
CA ASP A 21 -2.41 -10.05 9.26
C ASP A 21 -3.04 -9.35 8.04
N ASP A 22 -3.57 -10.16 7.14
CA ASP A 22 -4.21 -9.70 5.90
C ASP A 22 -5.63 -9.18 6.18
N PHE A 23 -5.67 -8.05 6.91
CA PHE A 23 -6.88 -7.39 7.38
C PHE A 23 -6.79 -5.87 7.22
N GLY A 24 -7.91 -5.19 7.02
CA GLY A 24 -7.98 -3.75 6.80
C GLY A 24 -7.48 -3.34 5.41
N ALA A 25 -6.95 -2.12 5.28
CA ALA A 25 -6.56 -1.53 4.02
C ALA A 25 -5.05 -1.19 3.99
N GLU A 26 -4.36 -1.59 2.94
CA GLU A 26 -2.97 -1.24 2.72
C GLU A 26 -2.70 -0.76 1.29
N ILE A 27 -1.79 0.21 1.17
CA ILE A 27 -1.32 0.74 -0.12
C ILE A 27 0.13 0.32 -0.31
N ALA A 28 0.40 -0.36 -1.42
CA ALA A 28 1.75 -0.74 -1.79
C ALA A 28 2.46 0.39 -2.54
N PHE A 29 3.68 0.73 -2.11
CA PHE A 29 4.56 1.69 -2.74
C PHE A 29 5.69 0.96 -3.44
N ALA A 30 5.66 1.02 -4.77
CA ALA A 30 6.66 0.43 -5.64
C ALA A 30 7.42 1.55 -6.36
N GLY A 31 8.69 1.33 -6.69
CA GLY A 31 9.44 2.31 -7.45
C GLY A 31 10.89 1.88 -7.66
N ARG A 32 11.49 2.35 -8.75
CA ARG A 32 12.89 2.05 -9.06
C ARG A 32 13.82 2.56 -7.97
N SER A 33 14.98 1.91 -7.81
CA SER A 33 16.06 2.48 -7.01
C SER A 33 16.36 3.91 -7.48
N ASN A 34 16.52 4.84 -6.54
CA ASN A 34 16.72 6.28 -6.78
C ASN A 34 15.54 7.04 -7.42
N ALA A 35 14.37 6.42 -7.64
CA ALA A 35 13.16 7.16 -8.03
C ALA A 35 12.70 8.14 -6.93
N GLY A 36 13.16 7.92 -5.68
CA GLY A 36 12.88 8.78 -4.53
C GLY A 36 11.76 8.26 -3.63
N LYS A 37 11.48 6.95 -3.64
CA LYS A 37 10.40 6.31 -2.87
C LYS A 37 10.37 6.72 -1.39
N SER A 38 11.50 6.63 -0.67
CA SER A 38 11.55 7.06 0.73
C SER A 38 11.30 8.56 0.89
N THR A 39 11.76 9.40 -0.04
CA THR A 39 11.49 10.85 -0.04
C THR A 39 9.99 11.12 -0.25
N VAL A 40 9.35 10.39 -1.15
CA VAL A 40 7.91 10.48 -1.41
C VAL A 40 7.12 10.03 -0.18
N LEU A 41 7.45 8.88 0.41
CA LEU A 41 6.80 8.40 1.64
C LEU A 41 6.90 9.44 2.76
N ASN A 42 8.10 9.93 3.03
CA ASN A 42 8.34 10.97 4.04
C ASN A 42 7.55 12.27 3.76
N ALA A 43 7.45 12.69 2.50
CA ALA A 43 6.63 13.84 2.10
C ALA A 43 5.12 13.57 2.32
N LEU A 44 4.64 12.37 1.97
CA LEU A 44 3.25 11.97 2.16
C LEU A 44 2.86 11.89 3.64
N VAL A 45 3.74 11.40 4.52
CA VAL A 45 3.46 11.35 5.97
C VAL A 45 3.81 12.66 6.69
N GLY A 46 4.55 13.57 6.04
CA GLY A 46 5.01 14.81 6.67
C GLY A 46 6.06 14.58 7.77
N GLN A 47 6.81 13.48 7.69
CA GLN A 47 7.86 13.12 8.65
C GLN A 47 9.20 12.97 7.93
N LYS A 48 10.30 13.44 8.55
CA LYS A 48 11.61 13.50 7.89
C LYS A 48 12.32 12.15 7.76
N SER A 49 12.03 11.18 8.64
CA SER A 49 12.85 9.98 8.82
C SER A 49 12.06 8.69 9.07
N LEU A 50 10.77 8.66 8.73
CA LEU A 50 9.95 7.45 8.85
C LEU A 50 10.47 6.37 7.90
N ALA A 51 10.47 6.67 6.60
CA ALA A 51 11.12 5.85 5.59
C ALA A 51 12.60 6.24 5.51
N ARG A 52 13.48 5.36 6.00
CA ARG A 52 14.92 5.59 5.93
C ARG A 52 15.38 5.52 4.47
N THR A 53 15.97 6.59 3.96
CA THR A 53 16.70 6.59 2.69
C THR A 53 17.97 5.74 2.84
N SER A 54 17.93 4.46 2.46
CA SER A 54 19.15 3.66 2.38
C SER A 54 20.03 4.18 1.24
N ARG A 55 21.22 4.67 1.58
CA ARG A 55 22.23 5.16 0.61
C ARG A 55 23.13 4.04 0.09
N THR A 56 22.98 2.81 0.58
CA THR A 56 23.87 1.68 0.26
C THR A 56 23.14 0.64 -0.60
N PRO A 57 23.41 0.58 -1.92
CA PRO A 57 22.96 -0.51 -2.79
C PRO A 57 23.43 -1.88 -2.28
N GLY A 58 22.55 -2.89 -2.26
CA GLY A 58 22.95 -4.30 -2.09
C GLY A 58 22.72 -4.93 -0.70
N ARG A 59 22.13 -4.23 0.27
CA ARG A 59 21.64 -4.86 1.51
C ARG A 59 20.34 -5.63 1.24
N THR A 60 20.08 -6.69 2.03
CA THR A 60 18.79 -7.41 2.06
C THR A 60 17.64 -6.42 1.97
N GLN A 61 16.90 -6.48 0.87
CA GLN A 61 15.80 -5.55 0.64
C GLN A 61 14.60 -6.07 1.43
N LEU A 62 14.27 -5.41 2.54
CA LEU A 62 13.10 -5.77 3.33
C LEU A 62 11.91 -4.93 2.85
N ILE A 63 10.71 -5.51 2.96
CA ILE A 63 9.45 -4.80 2.84
C ILE A 63 9.23 -4.08 4.16
N ASN A 64 8.96 -2.77 4.15
CA ASN A 64 8.68 -2.03 5.38
C ASN A 64 7.19 -1.73 5.48
N LEU A 65 6.62 -1.95 6.66
CA LEU A 65 5.22 -1.65 6.95
C LEU A 65 5.16 -0.44 7.86
N PHE A 66 4.27 0.48 7.52
CA PHE A 66 3.97 1.66 8.32
C PHE A 66 2.47 1.72 8.58
N GLY A 67 2.07 1.83 9.84
CA GLY A 67 0.68 2.08 10.23
C GLY A 67 0.34 3.56 10.11
N LEU A 68 -0.95 3.88 10.00
CA LEU A 68 -1.47 5.25 9.92
C LEU A 68 -2.46 5.49 11.05
N GLY A 69 -1.95 5.89 12.22
CA GLY A 69 -2.73 6.04 13.46
C GLY A 69 -2.99 4.70 14.16
N ASP A 70 -3.30 3.66 13.40
CA ASP A 70 -3.43 2.27 13.83
C ASP A 70 -2.80 1.30 12.79
N GLU A 71 -2.87 0.00 13.07
CA GLU A 71 -2.36 -1.04 12.17
C GLU A 71 -3.37 -1.50 11.11
N THR A 72 -4.62 -1.04 11.13
CA THR A 72 -5.66 -1.43 10.14
C THR A 72 -5.50 -0.70 8.81
N ARG A 73 -4.79 0.44 8.82
CA ARG A 73 -4.45 1.23 7.63
C ARG A 73 -2.95 1.31 7.48
N ARG A 74 -2.42 0.82 6.36
CA ARG A 74 -0.97 0.64 6.21
C ARG A 74 -0.43 1.19 4.89
N PHE A 75 0.80 1.70 4.96
CA PHE A 75 1.66 1.85 3.81
C PHE A 75 2.66 0.69 3.79
N VAL A 76 2.75 0.01 2.66
CA VAL A 76 3.69 -1.09 2.42
C VAL A 76 4.76 -0.61 1.46
N ASP A 77 5.94 -0.35 1.98
CA ASP A 77 7.10 0.08 1.20
C ASP A 77 7.79 -1.15 0.60
N LEU A 78 7.49 -1.42 -0.66
CA LEU A 78 8.08 -2.53 -1.39
C LEU A 78 9.56 -2.23 -1.71
N PRO A 79 10.42 -3.26 -1.74
CA PRO A 79 11.77 -3.16 -2.25
C PRO A 79 11.89 -2.44 -3.60
N GLY A 80 12.91 -1.60 -3.74
CA GLY A 80 13.14 -0.88 -4.99
C GLY A 80 13.67 -1.80 -6.08
N TYR A 81 12.93 -1.95 -7.17
CA TYR A 81 13.34 -2.76 -8.32
C TYR A 81 14.30 -2.01 -9.26
N GLY A 82 14.90 -2.72 -10.21
CA GLY A 82 15.80 -2.14 -11.22
C GLY A 82 17.26 -1.94 -10.79
N TYR A 83 17.74 -2.63 -9.75
CA TYR A 83 19.18 -2.73 -9.49
C TYR A 83 19.86 -3.62 -10.53
N ALA A 84 20.78 -3.05 -11.31
CA ALA A 84 21.59 -3.78 -12.28
C ALA A 84 22.50 -4.86 -11.66
N LYS A 85 22.77 -4.79 -10.35
CA LYS A 85 23.74 -5.64 -9.63
C LYS A 85 23.13 -6.72 -8.71
N VAL A 86 21.84 -7.03 -8.85
CA VAL A 86 21.20 -8.10 -8.06
C VAL A 86 21.26 -9.41 -8.84
N PRO A 87 21.68 -10.54 -8.21
CA PRO A 87 21.70 -11.86 -8.86
C PRO A 87 20.33 -12.20 -9.45
N GLU A 88 20.33 -12.87 -10.61
CA GLU A 88 19.10 -13.20 -11.33
C GLU A 88 18.13 -14.03 -10.48
N ALA A 89 18.65 -15.01 -9.72
CA ALA A 89 17.85 -15.83 -8.82
C ALA A 89 17.11 -15.00 -7.76
N MET A 90 17.76 -13.97 -7.21
CA MET A 90 17.13 -13.06 -6.25
C MET A 90 16.08 -12.19 -6.93
N ARG A 91 16.32 -11.74 -8.17
CA ARG A 91 15.34 -10.97 -8.95
C ARG A 91 14.09 -11.80 -9.26
N ARG A 92 14.25 -13.06 -9.67
CA ARG A 92 13.14 -14.00 -9.93
C ARG A 92 12.33 -14.25 -8.66
N ARG A 93 13.00 -14.59 -7.55
CA ARG A 93 12.34 -14.80 -6.25
C ARG A 93 11.54 -13.57 -5.80
N TRP A 94 12.06 -12.36 -6.01
CA TRP A 94 11.33 -11.12 -5.74
C TRP A 94 10.15 -10.92 -6.70
N GLY A 95 10.33 -11.23 -7.98
CA GLY A 95 9.25 -11.20 -8.97
C GLY A 95 8.10 -12.12 -8.58
N ASP A 96 8.40 -13.38 -8.23
CA ASP A 96 7.40 -14.37 -7.83
C ASP A 96 6.69 -13.97 -6.53
N ALA A 97 7.44 -13.47 -5.54
CA ALA A 97 6.87 -13.01 -4.27
C ALA A 97 5.97 -11.78 -4.43
N LEU A 98 6.33 -10.86 -5.34
CA LEU A 98 5.51 -9.72 -5.70
C LEU A 98 4.27 -10.18 -6.47
N ALA A 99 4.40 -11.04 -7.47
CA ALA A 99 3.25 -11.57 -8.20
C ALA A 99 2.25 -12.26 -7.25
N ALA A 100 2.73 -13.07 -6.30
CA ALA A 100 1.89 -13.70 -5.29
C ALA A 100 1.23 -12.69 -4.34
N TYR A 101 1.97 -11.68 -3.87
CA TYR A 101 1.41 -10.62 -3.03
C TYR A 101 0.34 -9.83 -3.77
N PHE A 102 0.64 -9.45 -5.01
CA PHE A 102 -0.33 -8.82 -5.86
C PHE A 102 -1.48 -9.77 -6.12
N ALA A 103 -1.37 -11.09 -6.20
CA ALA A 103 -2.50 -11.98 -6.45
C ALA A 103 -3.38 -12.24 -5.21
N GLU A 104 -2.77 -12.45 -4.04
CA GLU A 104 -3.40 -13.09 -2.89
C GLU A 104 -3.78 -12.11 -1.76
N ARG A 105 -3.09 -10.97 -1.64
CA ARG A 105 -3.29 -10.04 -0.52
C ARG A 105 -4.64 -9.34 -0.65
N ARG A 106 -5.56 -9.58 0.30
CA ARG A 106 -6.92 -9.02 0.29
C ARG A 106 -6.96 -7.59 0.82
N SER A 107 -6.11 -7.28 1.79
CA SER A 107 -6.00 -5.93 2.34
C SER A 107 -5.42 -4.91 1.36
N LEU A 108 -4.84 -5.34 0.24
CA LEU A 108 -4.25 -4.44 -0.76
C LEU A 108 -5.34 -3.62 -1.47
N ALA A 109 -5.45 -2.34 -1.12
CA ALA A 109 -6.48 -1.44 -1.60
C ALA A 109 -6.05 -0.60 -2.81
N GLY A 110 -4.75 -0.56 -3.11
CA GLY A 110 -4.23 0.19 -4.25
C GLY A 110 -2.71 0.23 -4.30
N VAL A 111 -2.19 0.70 -5.42
CA VAL A 111 -0.76 0.63 -5.74
C VAL A 111 -0.27 2.00 -6.20
N VAL A 112 0.80 2.46 -5.56
CA VAL A 112 1.52 3.68 -5.92
C VAL A 112 2.82 3.30 -6.59
N VAL A 113 2.97 3.68 -7.87
CA VAL A 113 4.20 3.47 -8.63
C VAL A 113 4.97 4.78 -8.75
N ILE A 114 6.15 4.83 -8.17
CA ILE A 114 6.98 6.02 -8.10
C ILE A 114 8.09 5.94 -9.15
N MET A 115 8.10 6.92 -10.05
CA MET A 115 9.08 7.01 -11.13
C MET A 115 9.65 8.42 -11.24
N ASP A 116 10.87 8.52 -11.77
CA ASP A 116 11.50 9.81 -12.08
C ASP A 116 10.87 10.36 -13.36
N ILE A 117 10.27 11.55 -13.30
CA ILE A 117 9.54 12.15 -14.43
C ILE A 117 10.42 12.35 -15.68
N ARG A 118 11.74 12.41 -15.53
CA ARG A 118 12.67 12.56 -16.66
C ARG A 118 12.79 11.28 -17.49
N HIS A 119 12.48 10.13 -16.88
CA HIS A 119 12.56 8.81 -17.50
C HIS A 119 11.41 7.90 -17.02
N PRO A 120 10.15 8.26 -17.30
CA PRO A 120 9.00 7.51 -16.82
C PRO A 120 8.85 6.18 -17.56
N LEU A 121 8.02 5.30 -16.99
CA LEU A 121 7.48 4.10 -17.66
C LEU A 121 8.55 3.15 -18.22
N LYS A 122 9.53 2.75 -17.40
CA LYS A 122 10.44 1.65 -17.77
C LYS A 122 9.75 0.30 -17.67
N GLU A 123 10.33 -0.74 -18.26
CA GLU A 123 9.78 -2.11 -18.25
C GLU A 123 9.33 -2.58 -16.85
N THR A 124 10.14 -2.33 -15.82
CA THR A 124 9.78 -2.70 -14.44
C THR A 124 8.63 -1.88 -13.87
N ASP A 125 8.45 -0.63 -14.32
CA ASP A 125 7.29 0.18 -13.92
C ASP A 125 6.02 -0.32 -14.62
N GLN A 126 6.13 -0.70 -15.91
CA GLN A 126 5.05 -1.31 -16.68
C GLN A 126 4.59 -2.62 -16.04
N GLN A 127 5.52 -3.49 -15.65
CA GLN A 127 5.19 -4.74 -14.98
C GLN A 127 4.39 -4.55 -13.68
N MET A 128 4.72 -3.54 -12.87
CA MET A 128 3.96 -3.23 -11.64
C MET A 128 2.55 -2.72 -11.96
N ILE A 129 2.43 -1.91 -13.02
CA ILE A 129 1.13 -1.43 -13.51
C ILE A 129 0.30 -2.61 -14.00
N GLU A 130 0.88 -3.52 -14.78
CA GLU A 130 0.21 -4.72 -15.29
C GLU A 130 -0.30 -5.63 -14.17
N TYR A 131 0.51 -5.87 -13.12
CA TYR A 131 0.05 -6.63 -11.95
C TYR A 131 -1.14 -5.98 -11.25
N ALA A 132 -1.14 -4.65 -11.11
CA ALA A 132 -2.26 -3.94 -10.50
C ALA A 132 -3.51 -3.96 -11.41
N LEU A 133 -3.34 -3.76 -12.72
CA LEU A 133 -4.42 -3.83 -13.70
C LEU A 133 -5.07 -5.21 -13.74
N GLY A 134 -4.26 -6.28 -13.66
CA GLY A 134 -4.73 -7.66 -13.64
C GLY A 134 -5.67 -7.99 -12.46
N ARG A 135 -5.65 -7.17 -11.41
CA ARG A 135 -6.59 -7.26 -10.26
C ARG A 135 -7.58 -6.12 -10.15
N ALA A 136 -7.65 -5.25 -11.16
CA ALA A 136 -8.45 -4.04 -11.11
C ALA A 136 -8.16 -3.18 -9.86
N LEU A 137 -6.92 -3.20 -9.37
CA LEU A 137 -6.51 -2.36 -8.25
C LEU A 137 -6.37 -0.90 -8.72
N PRO A 138 -6.77 0.08 -7.90
CA PRO A 138 -6.48 1.49 -8.17
C PRO A 138 -4.97 1.74 -8.29
N ILE A 139 -4.56 2.50 -9.32
CA ILE A 139 -3.16 2.77 -9.64
C ILE A 139 -2.88 4.27 -9.67
N LEU A 140 -1.89 4.70 -8.91
CA LEU A 140 -1.41 6.08 -8.87
C LEU A 140 0.08 6.10 -9.21
N CYS A 141 0.39 6.61 -10.39
CA CYS A 141 1.75 6.86 -10.79
C CYS A 141 2.19 8.27 -10.35
N LEU A 142 3.14 8.32 -9.42
CA LEU A 142 3.78 9.56 -8.98
C LEU A 142 5.01 9.82 -9.84
N LEU A 143 4.90 10.84 -10.70
CA LEU A 143 5.99 11.33 -11.53
C LEU A 143 6.89 12.26 -10.70
N ASN A 144 7.71 11.64 -9.84
CA ASN A 144 8.55 12.31 -8.87
C ASN A 144 9.69 13.11 -9.54
N LYS A 145 10.24 14.07 -8.80
CA LYS A 145 11.28 15.02 -9.24
C LYS A 145 10.81 15.96 -10.34
N SER A 146 9.52 16.33 -10.33
CA SER A 146 8.96 17.34 -11.22
C SER A 146 9.66 18.70 -11.11
N ASP A 147 10.31 19.00 -9.97
CA ASP A 147 11.15 20.18 -9.77
C ASP A 147 12.39 20.25 -10.69
N LYS A 148 12.72 19.16 -11.39
CA LYS A 148 13.84 19.10 -12.35
C LYS A 148 13.44 19.46 -13.78
N LEU A 149 12.16 19.70 -14.04
CA LEU A 149 11.64 20.04 -15.35
C LEU A 149 10.88 21.36 -15.30
N SER A 150 10.79 22.05 -16.44
CA SER A 150 9.88 23.19 -16.59
C SER A 150 8.42 22.73 -16.58
N GLN A 151 7.49 23.64 -16.27
CA GLN A 151 6.07 23.33 -16.23
C GLN A 151 5.54 22.80 -17.59
N ASN A 152 6.08 23.29 -18.70
CA ASN A 152 5.73 22.82 -20.04
C ASN A 152 6.18 21.36 -20.27
N GLU A 153 7.41 21.02 -19.87
CA GLU A 153 7.93 19.65 -19.96
C GLU A 153 7.14 18.68 -19.06
N VAL A 154 6.80 19.09 -17.84
CA VAL A 154 5.94 18.30 -16.95
C VAL A 154 4.59 18.01 -17.61
N SER A 155 3.97 19.05 -18.18
CA SER A 155 2.65 18.94 -18.82
C SER A 155 2.69 18.02 -20.05
N LYS A 156 3.75 18.13 -20.87
CA LYS A 156 3.99 17.24 -22.02
C LYS A 156 4.18 15.79 -21.59
N ALA A 157 4.98 15.53 -20.55
CA ALA A 157 5.22 14.19 -20.04
C ALA A 157 3.93 13.52 -19.54
N VAL A 158 3.13 14.23 -18.74
CA VAL A 158 1.83 13.74 -18.26
C VAL A 158 0.87 13.48 -19.42
N PHE A 159 0.80 14.40 -20.38
CA PHE A 159 -0.08 14.27 -21.53
C PHE A 159 0.27 13.06 -22.39
N ALA A 160 1.55 12.80 -22.63
CA ALA A 160 2.00 11.62 -23.36
C ALA A 160 1.55 10.32 -22.68
N LEU A 161 1.70 10.22 -21.35
CA LEU A 161 1.32 9.04 -20.58
C LEU A 161 -0.21 8.82 -20.54
N LYS A 162 -0.99 9.90 -20.44
CA LYS A 162 -2.46 9.83 -20.45
C LYS A 162 -3.07 9.42 -21.79
N ARG A 163 -2.33 9.58 -22.90
CA ARG A 163 -2.81 9.23 -24.24
C ARG A 163 -2.65 7.76 -24.59
N GLU A 164 -1.84 7.03 -23.83
CA GLU A 164 -1.63 5.60 -24.05
C GLU A 164 -2.89 4.83 -23.61
N PRO A 165 -3.63 4.18 -24.53
CA PRO A 165 -4.91 3.54 -24.20
C PRO A 165 -4.77 2.43 -23.15
N SER A 166 -3.65 1.70 -23.17
CA SER A 166 -3.34 0.65 -22.20
C SER A 166 -3.14 1.17 -20.77
N LEU A 167 -2.97 2.49 -20.59
CA LEU A 167 -2.72 3.16 -19.31
C LEU A 167 -3.87 4.07 -18.89
N ALA A 168 -5.04 3.99 -19.55
CA ALA A 168 -6.18 4.85 -19.29
C ALA A 168 -6.72 4.75 -17.84
N ALA A 169 -6.57 3.59 -17.20
CA ALA A 169 -6.98 3.37 -15.81
C ALA A 169 -5.97 3.91 -14.78
N VAL A 170 -4.79 4.37 -15.22
CA VAL A 170 -3.74 4.86 -14.32
C VAL A 170 -3.92 6.35 -14.04
N GLN A 171 -3.90 6.72 -12.76
CA GLN A 171 -3.86 8.12 -12.37
C GLN A 171 -2.41 8.62 -12.42
N TRP A 172 -2.15 9.65 -13.24
CA TRP A 172 -0.82 10.24 -13.42
C TRP A 172 -0.72 11.58 -12.69
N LEU A 173 0.16 11.67 -11.69
CA LEU A 173 0.32 12.86 -10.86
C LEU A 173 1.78 13.34 -10.85
N PRO A 174 2.08 14.55 -11.37
CA PRO A 174 3.34 15.23 -11.12
C PRO A 174 3.62 15.38 -9.62
N PHE A 175 4.82 15.01 -9.20
CA PHE A 175 5.17 15.02 -7.79
C PHE A 175 6.59 15.54 -7.57
N SER A 176 6.79 16.25 -6.47
CA SER A 176 8.13 16.55 -5.95
C SER A 176 8.14 16.33 -4.46
N GLY A 177 8.73 15.21 -4.02
CA GLY A 177 8.90 14.96 -2.59
C GLY A 177 9.79 16.00 -1.91
N LEU A 178 10.65 16.69 -2.66
CA LEU A 178 11.51 17.77 -2.14
C LEU A 178 10.75 19.08 -1.97
N ARG A 179 9.86 19.42 -2.92
CA ARG A 179 9.12 20.70 -2.93
C ARG A 179 7.69 20.59 -2.37
N GLY A 180 7.23 19.39 -2.05
CA GLY A 180 5.86 19.13 -1.61
C GLY A 180 4.80 19.20 -2.72
N VAL A 181 5.20 19.30 -3.98
CA VAL A 181 4.28 19.35 -5.13
C VAL A 181 3.54 18.02 -5.24
N GLY A 182 2.21 18.08 -5.34
CA GLY A 182 1.36 16.90 -5.48
C GLY A 182 1.00 16.20 -4.17
N VAL A 183 1.57 16.61 -3.02
CA VAL A 183 1.30 15.97 -1.72
C VAL A 183 -0.19 16.04 -1.32
N PRO A 184 -0.87 17.20 -1.39
CA PRO A 184 -2.30 17.26 -1.04
C PRO A 184 -3.17 16.37 -1.93
N GLN A 185 -2.92 16.37 -3.25
CA GLN A 185 -3.65 15.57 -4.22
C GLN A 185 -3.43 14.08 -3.99
N ALA A 186 -2.18 13.66 -3.78
CA ALA A 186 -1.86 12.27 -3.47
C ALA A 186 -2.55 11.83 -2.17
N ARG A 187 -2.45 12.62 -1.09
CA ARG A 187 -3.14 12.30 0.19
C ARG A 187 -4.64 12.15 0.04
N ALA A 188 -5.29 12.96 -0.80
CA ALA A 188 -6.71 12.84 -1.07
C ALA A 188 -7.06 11.49 -1.72
N ILE A 189 -6.36 11.13 -2.80
CA ILE A 189 -6.52 9.84 -3.51
C ILE A 189 -6.26 8.67 -2.56
N LEU A 190 -5.16 8.71 -1.81
CA LEU A 190 -4.80 7.63 -0.89
C LEU A 190 -5.80 7.51 0.27
N SER A 191 -6.38 8.62 0.72
CA SER A 191 -7.40 8.60 1.77
C SER A 191 -8.67 7.89 1.31
N GLU A 192 -9.06 8.09 0.05
CA GLU A 192 -10.20 7.41 -0.56
C GLU A 192 -9.98 5.89 -0.57
N TRP A 193 -8.82 5.43 -1.04
CA TRP A 193 -8.51 4.00 -1.10
C TRP A 193 -8.42 3.34 0.28
N LEU A 194 -7.88 4.05 1.27
CA LEU A 194 -7.80 3.54 2.65
C LEU A 194 -9.15 3.56 3.39
N ALA A 195 -10.14 4.28 2.86
CA ALA A 195 -11.49 4.31 3.42
C ALA A 195 -12.35 3.13 2.94
N THR A 196 -12.07 2.57 1.77
CA THR A 196 -12.88 1.51 1.14
C THR A 196 -12.53 0.09 1.61
N GLY A 197 -11.40 -0.12 2.29
CA GLY A 197 -10.88 -1.45 2.65
C GLY A 197 -11.15 -1.91 4.10
N ILE A 198 -12.15 -1.37 4.80
CA ILE A 198 -12.53 -1.85 6.13
C ILE A 198 -13.86 -2.60 6.05
N GLU A 199 -13.84 -3.81 5.50
CA GLU A 199 -14.81 -4.81 5.97
C GLU A 199 -14.32 -5.26 7.35
N ARG A 200 -15.02 -4.82 8.41
CA ARG A 200 -14.79 -5.30 9.77
C ARG A 200 -15.01 -6.84 9.75
N PRO A 201 -14.18 -7.67 10.39
CA PRO A 201 -14.54 -9.08 10.54
C PRO A 201 -15.88 -9.11 11.29
N PRO A 202 -16.74 -10.10 11.05
CA PRO A 202 -17.87 -10.31 11.95
C PRO A 202 -17.31 -10.40 13.37
N GLU A 203 -17.84 -9.58 14.27
CA GLU A 203 -17.48 -9.67 15.69
C GLU A 203 -17.71 -11.12 16.11
N PRO A 204 -16.79 -11.73 16.90
CA PRO A 204 -17.02 -13.08 17.41
C PRO A 204 -18.38 -13.06 18.11
N GLU A 205 -19.28 -13.95 17.69
CA GLU A 205 -20.56 -14.16 18.36
C GLU A 205 -20.24 -14.31 19.84
N GLN A 206 -20.65 -13.33 20.64
CA GLN A 206 -20.64 -13.49 22.08
C GLN A 206 -21.66 -14.59 22.34
N GLU A 207 -21.19 -15.80 22.66
CA GLU A 207 -22.04 -16.82 23.24
C GLU A 207 -22.73 -16.17 24.44
N GLU A 208 -24.02 -15.86 24.30
CA GLU A 208 -24.83 -15.44 25.44
C GLU A 208 -24.68 -16.53 26.50
N PRO A 209 -24.30 -16.20 27.74
CA PRO A 209 -24.26 -17.20 28.79
C PRO A 209 -25.65 -17.81 28.89
N PRO A 210 -25.77 -19.14 29.05
CA PRO A 210 -27.07 -19.79 29.10
C PRO A 210 -27.92 -19.16 30.19
N SER A 211 -29.13 -18.74 29.80
CA SER A 211 -30.15 -18.19 30.70
C SER A 211 -30.35 -19.11 31.90
N PRO A 212 -30.26 -18.60 33.15
CA PRO A 212 -30.51 -19.41 34.33
C PRO A 212 -32.02 -19.42 34.59
N ASP A 213 -32.78 -20.25 33.87
CA ASP A 213 -34.15 -20.52 34.30
C ASP A 213 -34.65 -21.89 33.84
N ALA A 214 -34.55 -22.88 34.75
CA ALA A 214 -35.42 -24.05 34.80
C ALA A 214 -35.16 -24.88 36.07
N THR A 215 -35.63 -24.42 37.23
CA THR A 215 -36.04 -25.33 38.30
C THR A 215 -37.25 -24.75 39.03
N ASP A 216 -38.43 -24.98 38.46
CA ASP A 216 -39.68 -25.02 39.23
C ASP A 216 -40.30 -26.42 39.03
N VAL A 217 -39.89 -27.32 39.92
CA VAL A 217 -40.56 -28.62 40.11
C VAL A 217 -41.84 -28.34 40.90
N LYS A 218 -42.99 -28.39 40.23
CA LYS A 218 -44.30 -28.44 40.91
C LYS A 218 -44.44 -29.76 41.69
N PRO A 219 -44.77 -29.75 42.99
CA PRO A 219 -45.22 -30.96 43.66
C PRO A 219 -46.66 -31.30 43.23
N GLN A 220 -46.86 -32.55 42.83
CA GLN A 220 -48.16 -33.15 42.58
C GLN A 220 -48.94 -33.27 43.90
N ALA A 221 -50.20 -32.86 43.88
CA ALA A 221 -51.16 -33.07 44.95
C ALA A 221 -51.61 -34.54 44.95
N PHE A 222 -51.54 -35.19 46.13
CA PHE A 222 -52.28 -36.41 46.43
C PHE A 222 -53.33 -36.08 47.51
N ALA A 223 -54.61 -36.14 47.12
CA ALA A 223 -55.74 -36.56 47.96
C ALA A 223 -55.97 -38.05 47.61
N SER A 224 -56.43 -38.99 48.43
CA SER A 224 -57.28 -39.08 49.64
C SER A 224 -56.91 -40.46 50.26
N ASP A 225 -57.08 -40.78 51.54
CA ASP A 225 -58.31 -41.03 52.31
C ASP A 225 -57.94 -41.16 53.81
#